data_AF-A0A959PW01-F1
#
_entry.id   AF-A0A959PW01-F1
#
_cell.length_a   1.000
_cell.length_b   1.000
_cell.length_c   1.000
_cell.angle_alpha   90.00
_cell.angle_beta   90.00
_cell.angle_gamma   90.00
#
_symmetry.space_group_name_H-M   'P 1'
#
loop_
_entity.id
_entity.type
_entity.pdbx_description
1 polymer ?
#
loop_
_entity_poly.entity_id
_entity_poly.type
_entity_poly.pdbx_seq_one_letter_code
_entity_poly.pdbx_strand_id
1 'polypeptide(L)'
;NYYCVVPEEFEMDRGILRGVQWGPRKGSDGKFITCDGGVRIYPVKQTKGNGPDKDVGYVNHVLQVDFTNEGRLHNTGYRVSKYQFSRTSPNGNNFSSVDLVMMRLAEVYLMRSEARLRSGDSAGALEDVNTVRTSRTARPEQTPAALTEIDLDILFRERGFELYWEGFRRGDQIRFGKYEDTWTEKSDRDINKRLFPIPQSAIDGASNVKGFLVQNPGY
;
A
#
# COMPACT_ATOMS: atom_id res chain seq x y z
N ASN A 1 -1.80 -29.59 -9.77
CA ASN A 1 -1.37 -29.61 -8.36
C ASN A 1 -2.18 -28.57 -7.59
N TYR A 2 -2.69 -28.96 -6.42
CA TYR A 2 -3.40 -28.08 -5.47
C TYR A 2 -2.76 -28.24 -4.11
N TYR A 3 -2.96 -27.26 -3.22
CA TYR A 3 -2.67 -27.43 -1.81
C TYR A 3 -3.98 -27.62 -1.05
N CYS A 4 -3.97 -28.48 -0.04
CA CYS A 4 -5.08 -28.64 0.89
C CYS A 4 -4.78 -27.79 2.12
N VAL A 5 -5.67 -26.85 2.46
CA VAL A 5 -5.48 -25.91 3.56
C VAL A 5 -6.72 -25.90 4.44
N VAL A 6 -6.53 -25.86 5.76
CA VAL A 6 -7.62 -25.67 6.72
C VAL A 6 -8.20 -24.25 6.52
N PRO A 7 -9.52 -24.08 6.35
CA PRO A 7 -10.11 -22.78 6.01
C PRO A 7 -9.70 -21.63 6.92
N GLU A 8 -9.60 -21.90 8.22
CA GLU A 8 -9.26 -20.93 9.27
C GLU A 8 -7.78 -20.51 9.24
N GLU A 9 -6.92 -21.35 8.65
CA GLU A 9 -5.49 -21.10 8.49
C GLU A 9 -5.15 -20.41 7.17
N PHE A 10 -6.10 -20.37 6.23
CA PHE A 10 -5.88 -19.70 4.95
C PHE A 10 -5.74 -18.19 5.15
N GLU A 11 -4.61 -17.66 4.72
CA GLU A 11 -4.39 -16.23 4.62
C GLU A 11 -4.02 -15.86 3.19
N MET A 12 -4.66 -14.81 2.67
CA MET A 12 -4.20 -14.19 1.44
C MET A 12 -2.86 -13.49 1.70
N ASP A 13 -2.06 -13.39 0.64
CA ASP A 13 -0.87 -12.55 0.63
C ASP A 13 -1.19 -11.12 1.09
N ARG A 14 -0.22 -10.50 1.77
CA ARG A 14 -0.36 -9.15 2.33
C ARG A 14 0.73 -8.23 1.80
N GLY A 15 0.42 -6.94 1.82
CA GLY A 15 1.28 -5.87 1.38
C GLY A 15 1.20 -5.64 -0.12
N ILE A 16 2.36 -5.65 -0.78
CA ILE A 16 2.40 -5.50 -2.23
C ILE A 16 2.28 -6.89 -2.83
N LEU A 17 1.13 -7.18 -3.45
CA LEU A 17 0.85 -8.44 -4.10
C LEU A 17 1.64 -8.55 -5.40
N ARG A 18 2.40 -9.63 -5.53
CA ARG A 18 3.30 -9.91 -6.65
C ARG A 18 3.25 -11.40 -6.97
N GLY A 19 3.50 -11.74 -8.22
CA GLY A 19 3.48 -13.12 -8.68
C GLY A 19 2.08 -13.74 -8.72
N VAL A 20 2.06 -15.07 -8.83
CA VAL A 20 0.83 -15.85 -8.93
C VAL A 20 0.10 -15.85 -7.59
N GLN A 21 -1.13 -15.39 -7.60
CA GLN A 21 -1.99 -15.41 -6.41
C GLN A 21 -2.64 -16.78 -6.23
N TRP A 22 -2.83 -17.23 -4.99
CA TRP A 22 -3.46 -18.51 -4.68
C TRP A 22 -4.70 -18.32 -3.82
N GLY A 23 -5.72 -19.14 -4.06
CA GLY A 23 -6.95 -19.07 -3.27
C GLY A 23 -7.92 -20.21 -3.54
N PRO A 24 -8.96 -20.33 -2.68
CA PRO A 24 -9.99 -21.34 -2.85
C PRO A 24 -10.83 -21.07 -4.11
N ARG A 25 -11.17 -22.12 -4.84
CA ARG A 25 -12.02 -22.03 -6.04
C ARG A 25 -13.37 -22.70 -5.81
N LYS A 26 -14.39 -22.17 -6.47
CA LYS A 26 -15.72 -22.77 -6.51
C LYS A 26 -15.82 -23.78 -7.65
N GLY A 27 -16.49 -24.90 -7.41
CA GLY A 27 -16.89 -25.88 -8.41
C GLY A 27 -18.06 -25.37 -9.25
N SER A 28 -18.51 -26.19 -10.20
CA SER A 28 -19.69 -25.90 -11.02
C SER A 28 -20.99 -25.80 -10.21
N ASP A 29 -21.02 -26.39 -9.02
CA ASP A 29 -22.12 -26.31 -8.04
C ASP A 29 -22.09 -25.02 -7.19
N GLY A 30 -21.12 -24.13 -7.44
CA GLY A 30 -20.95 -22.88 -6.69
C GLY A 30 -20.36 -23.05 -5.28
N LYS A 31 -20.04 -24.27 -4.85
CA LYS A 31 -19.41 -24.56 -3.57
C LYS A 31 -17.90 -24.57 -3.69
N PHE A 32 -17.19 -24.26 -2.61
CA PHE A 32 -15.72 -24.39 -2.61
C PHE A 32 -15.31 -25.84 -2.80
N ILE A 33 -14.29 -26.07 -3.61
CA ILE A 33 -13.72 -27.40 -3.84
C ILE A 33 -12.95 -27.80 -2.57
N THR A 34 -13.32 -28.92 -1.98
CA THR A 34 -12.73 -29.40 -0.72
C THR A 34 -11.74 -30.54 -0.93
N CYS A 35 -10.93 -30.77 0.09
CA CYS A 35 -10.04 -31.91 0.26
C CYS A 35 -10.25 -32.47 1.67
N ASP A 36 -9.55 -33.54 2.03
CA ASP A 36 -9.71 -34.14 3.35
C ASP A 36 -9.36 -33.12 4.46
N GLY A 37 -10.34 -32.80 5.30
CA GLY A 37 -10.20 -31.81 6.37
C GLY A 37 -10.01 -30.34 5.94
N GLY A 38 -10.14 -29.99 4.64
CA GLY A 38 -9.83 -28.63 4.20
C GLY A 38 -10.43 -28.18 2.87
N VAL A 39 -9.97 -27.01 2.41
CA VAL A 39 -10.30 -26.45 1.09
C VAL A 39 -9.09 -26.55 0.17
N ARG A 40 -9.36 -26.83 -1.11
CA ARG A 40 -8.32 -26.84 -2.13
C ARG A 40 -8.04 -25.41 -2.58
N ILE A 41 -6.78 -25.00 -2.48
CA ILE A 41 -6.31 -23.75 -3.06
C ILE A 41 -5.57 -24.01 -4.37
N TYR A 42 -5.78 -23.10 -5.31
CA TYR A 42 -5.25 -23.14 -6.66
C TYR A 42 -4.75 -21.75 -7.06
N PRO A 43 -3.97 -21.61 -8.14
CA PRO A 43 -3.70 -20.30 -8.73
C PRO A 43 -5.01 -19.56 -9.00
N VAL A 44 -5.15 -18.30 -8.64
CA VAL A 44 -6.38 -17.55 -8.91
C VAL A 44 -6.51 -17.34 -10.41
N LYS A 45 -7.71 -17.52 -10.94
CA LYS A 45 -8.04 -17.16 -12.32
C LYS A 45 -8.92 -15.92 -12.30
N GLN A 46 -8.66 -14.98 -13.19
CA GLN A 46 -9.60 -13.88 -13.39
C GLN A 46 -10.76 -14.41 -14.23
N THR A 47 -11.94 -14.49 -13.60
CA THR A 47 -13.20 -14.78 -14.27
C THR A 47 -14.15 -13.59 -14.18
N LYS A 48 -14.27 -12.76 -15.22
CA LYS A 48 -15.11 -11.54 -15.19
C LYS A 48 -16.25 -11.56 -16.21
N GLY A 49 -17.49 -11.65 -15.72
CA GLY A 49 -18.70 -11.44 -16.52
C GLY A 49 -18.87 -12.43 -17.68
N ASN A 50 -19.61 -12.02 -18.71
CA ASN A 50 -19.85 -12.78 -19.95
C ASN A 50 -19.17 -12.14 -21.18
N GLY A 51 -18.18 -11.26 -20.96
CA GLY A 51 -17.48 -10.57 -22.03
C GLY A 51 -16.23 -11.30 -22.54
N PRO A 52 -15.52 -10.73 -23.53
CA PRO A 52 -14.26 -11.29 -24.04
C PRO A 52 -13.17 -11.39 -22.96
N ASP A 53 -13.25 -10.55 -21.92
CA ASP A 53 -12.32 -10.53 -20.78
C ASP A 53 -12.63 -11.62 -19.71
N LYS A 54 -13.53 -12.57 -20.02
CA LYS A 54 -14.02 -13.54 -19.05
C LYS A 54 -12.95 -14.53 -18.60
N ASP A 55 -12.14 -15.09 -19.49
CA ASP A 55 -11.18 -16.15 -19.15
C ASP A 55 -9.75 -15.77 -19.54
N VAL A 56 -9.31 -14.59 -19.12
CA VAL A 56 -8.00 -14.00 -19.46
C VAL A 56 -6.80 -14.72 -18.82
N GLY A 57 -7.05 -15.74 -17.99
CA GLY A 57 -6.03 -16.64 -17.46
C GLY A 57 -5.77 -16.48 -15.96
N TYR A 58 -4.55 -16.84 -15.55
CA TYR A 58 -4.13 -16.77 -14.15
C TYR A 58 -3.81 -15.34 -13.74
N VAL A 59 -4.14 -15.02 -12.50
CA VAL A 59 -3.70 -13.78 -11.85
C VAL A 59 -2.22 -13.91 -11.51
N ASN A 60 -1.40 -13.12 -12.20
CA ASN A 60 0.03 -13.03 -12.01
C ASN A 60 0.45 -11.56 -11.98
N HIS A 61 0.64 -11.03 -10.77
CA HIS A 61 0.97 -9.62 -10.58
C HIS A 61 2.44 -9.36 -10.89
N VAL A 62 2.72 -8.75 -12.04
CA VAL A 62 4.07 -8.33 -12.45
C VAL A 62 4.24 -6.82 -12.27
N LEU A 63 5.50 -6.35 -12.22
CA LEU A 63 5.81 -4.92 -12.02
C LEU A 63 5.40 -4.05 -13.22
N GLN A 64 5.22 -4.65 -14.41
CA GLN A 64 4.91 -3.93 -15.63
C GLN A 64 3.68 -3.03 -15.44
N VAL A 65 3.87 -1.74 -15.70
CA VAL A 65 2.78 -0.77 -15.78
C VAL A 65 2.34 -0.72 -17.23
N ASP A 66 1.08 -1.06 -17.47
CA ASP A 66 0.50 -1.14 -18.80
C ASP A 66 -0.89 -0.47 -18.79
N PHE A 67 -1.01 0.61 -19.57
CA PHE A 67 -2.23 1.41 -19.69
C PHE A 67 -3.10 1.02 -20.90
N THR A 68 -2.75 -0.05 -21.61
CA THR A 68 -3.58 -0.61 -22.66
C THR A 68 -4.86 -1.22 -22.11
N ASN A 69 -5.78 -1.60 -23.01
CA ASN A 69 -7.01 -2.30 -22.62
C ASN A 69 -6.73 -3.67 -22.02
N GLU A 70 -5.60 -4.29 -22.36
CA GLU A 70 -5.10 -5.54 -21.82
C GLU A 70 -4.44 -5.30 -20.45
N GLY A 71 -3.64 -4.24 -20.34
CA GLY A 71 -2.97 -3.85 -19.09
C GLY A 71 -3.90 -3.45 -17.95
N ARG A 72 -5.10 -2.90 -18.25
CA ARG A 72 -6.10 -2.53 -17.23
C ARG A 72 -6.71 -3.72 -16.50
N LEU A 73 -6.53 -4.95 -16.99
CA LEU A 73 -7.13 -6.15 -16.43
C LEU A 73 -6.60 -6.44 -15.01
N HIS A 74 -7.41 -7.13 -14.20
CA HIS A 74 -7.10 -7.39 -12.80
C HIS A 74 -6.06 -8.50 -12.58
N ASN A 75 -5.70 -9.25 -13.62
CA ASN A 75 -4.78 -10.38 -13.58
C ASN A 75 -3.31 -9.99 -13.63
N THR A 76 -3.00 -8.71 -13.88
CA THR A 76 -1.64 -8.17 -13.94
C THR A 76 -1.49 -6.91 -13.09
N GLY A 77 -0.26 -6.38 -13.04
CA GLY A 77 0.14 -5.22 -12.26
C GLY A 77 0.22 -5.51 -10.77
N TYR A 78 1.23 -5.00 -10.07
CA TYR A 78 1.29 -5.10 -8.62
C TYR A 78 0.04 -4.50 -7.97
N ARG A 79 -0.51 -5.19 -6.97
CA ARG A 79 -1.69 -4.75 -6.21
C ARG A 79 -1.35 -4.56 -4.74
N VAL A 80 -2.24 -3.92 -4.00
CA VAL A 80 -2.03 -3.61 -2.58
C VAL A 80 -3.09 -4.28 -1.72
N SER A 81 -2.66 -4.94 -0.65
CA SER A 81 -3.48 -5.61 0.35
C SER A 81 -2.85 -5.42 1.74
N LYS A 82 -2.87 -4.18 2.25
CA LYS A 82 -2.25 -3.84 3.56
C LYS A 82 -3.09 -4.33 4.74
N TYR A 83 -4.35 -3.89 4.74
CA TYR A 83 -5.34 -4.23 5.74
C TYR A 83 -6.18 -5.39 5.22
N GLN A 84 -6.31 -6.44 6.03
CA GLN A 84 -7.14 -7.59 5.70
C GLN A 84 -8.61 -7.25 5.94
N PHE A 85 -9.50 -8.03 5.32
CA PHE A 85 -10.92 -8.02 5.67
C PHE A 85 -11.10 -8.41 7.13
N SER A 86 -12.06 -7.77 7.79
CA SER A 86 -12.38 -8.07 9.18
C SER A 86 -12.92 -9.49 9.31
N ARG A 87 -12.32 -10.32 10.17
CA ARG A 87 -12.80 -11.68 10.47
C ARG A 87 -14.17 -11.69 11.16
N THR A 88 -14.56 -10.59 11.79
CA THR A 88 -15.89 -10.40 12.39
C THR A 88 -16.94 -9.93 11.40
N SER A 89 -16.54 -9.54 10.18
CA SER A 89 -17.50 -9.20 9.13
C SER A 89 -18.15 -10.48 8.58
N PRO A 90 -19.48 -10.58 8.55
CA PRO A 90 -20.18 -11.79 8.10
C PRO A 90 -19.98 -12.08 6.61
N ASN A 91 -19.66 -11.06 5.81
CA ASN A 91 -19.53 -11.18 4.35
C ASN A 91 -18.36 -10.38 3.77
N GLY A 92 -17.51 -9.80 4.60
CA GLY A 92 -16.38 -8.95 4.20
C GLY A 92 -16.75 -7.55 3.70
N ASN A 93 -18.05 -7.21 3.63
CA ASN A 93 -18.52 -5.95 3.02
C ASN A 93 -19.14 -4.98 4.04
N ASN A 94 -19.62 -5.46 5.19
CA ASN A 94 -20.27 -4.64 6.22
C ASN A 94 -19.68 -4.93 7.61
N PHE A 95 -19.89 -4.01 8.56
CA PHE A 95 -19.54 -4.20 9.98
C PHE A 95 -18.07 -4.60 10.22
N SER A 96 -17.15 -4.00 9.44
CA SER A 96 -15.72 -4.22 9.65
C SER A 96 -15.30 -3.70 11.02
N SER A 97 -14.61 -4.53 11.80
CA SER A 97 -13.94 -4.13 13.05
C SER A 97 -12.45 -3.84 12.84
N VAL A 98 -12.02 -3.53 11.62
CA VAL A 98 -10.64 -3.13 11.34
C VAL A 98 -10.45 -1.68 11.74
N ASP A 99 -9.53 -1.43 12.67
CA ASP A 99 -9.19 -0.08 13.09
C ASP A 99 -8.45 0.70 12.00
N LEU A 100 -8.79 1.99 11.88
CA LEU A 100 -8.01 2.94 11.10
C LEU A 100 -6.83 3.41 11.93
N VAL A 101 -5.62 3.12 11.44
CA VAL A 101 -4.39 3.55 12.09
C VAL A 101 -4.22 5.06 11.89
N MET A 102 -4.39 5.82 12.96
CA MET A 102 -4.11 7.25 12.97
C MET A 102 -2.65 7.55 13.34
N MET A 103 -2.11 6.79 14.29
CA MET A 103 -0.71 6.84 14.72
C MET A 103 -0.32 5.45 15.25
N ARG A 104 0.96 5.09 15.12
CA ARG A 104 1.47 3.84 15.70
C ARG A 104 2.96 3.90 15.98
N LEU A 105 3.43 2.99 16.83
CA LEU A 105 4.79 3.02 17.37
C LEU A 105 5.89 3.05 16.30
N ALA A 106 5.75 2.31 15.20
CA ALA A 106 6.77 2.34 14.14
C ALA A 106 6.94 3.73 13.51
N GLU A 107 5.86 4.50 13.39
CA GLU A 107 5.93 5.89 12.91
C GLU A 107 6.82 6.73 13.84
N VAL A 108 6.67 6.56 15.16
CA VAL A 108 7.46 7.28 16.17
C VAL A 108 8.94 6.93 16.08
N TYR A 109 9.28 5.63 15.92
CA TYR A 109 10.67 5.21 15.68
C TYR A 109 11.24 5.84 14.41
N LEU A 110 10.48 5.83 13.31
CA LEU A 110 10.95 6.41 12.05
C LEU A 110 11.04 7.94 12.08
N MET A 111 10.19 8.63 12.85
CA MET A 111 10.31 10.08 13.10
C MET A 111 11.55 10.39 13.94
N ARG A 112 11.81 9.60 14.99
CA ARG A 112 13.01 9.76 15.83
C ARG A 112 14.28 9.46 15.03
N SER A 113 14.27 8.43 14.19
CA SER A 113 15.37 8.13 13.27
C SER A 113 15.65 9.30 12.32
N GLU A 114 14.61 9.94 11.76
CA GLU A 114 14.77 11.12 10.91
C GLU A 114 15.43 12.28 11.67
N ALA A 115 14.95 12.57 12.88
CA ALA A 115 15.51 13.63 13.70
C ALA A 115 16.98 13.38 14.04
N ARG A 116 17.32 12.14 14.40
CA ARG A 116 18.69 11.70 14.70
C ARG A 116 19.64 11.85 13.52
N LEU A 117 19.23 11.39 12.32
CA LEU A 117 20.02 11.62 11.10
C LEU A 117 20.28 13.10 10.85
N ARG A 118 19.25 13.94 10.98
CA ARG A 118 19.35 15.38 10.75
C ARG A 118 20.20 16.09 11.81
N SER A 119 20.35 15.51 13.00
CA SER A 119 21.24 16.00 14.05
C SER A 119 22.64 15.37 14.04
N GLY A 120 22.94 14.48 13.09
CA GLY A 120 24.25 13.82 12.95
C GLY A 120 24.43 12.53 13.76
N ASP A 121 23.37 11.99 14.38
CA ASP A 121 23.38 10.71 15.11
C ASP A 121 22.93 9.56 14.20
N SER A 122 23.81 9.16 13.26
CA SER A 122 23.51 8.05 12.35
C SER A 122 23.43 6.70 13.07
N ALA A 123 24.16 6.52 14.18
CA ALA A 123 24.15 5.27 14.94
C ALA A 123 22.78 5.05 15.61
N GLY A 124 22.27 6.05 16.35
CA GLY A 124 20.95 5.96 16.96
C GLY A 124 19.82 5.90 15.92
N ALA A 125 20.00 6.55 14.77
CA ALA A 125 19.03 6.46 13.68
C ALA A 125 18.95 5.03 13.09
N LEU A 126 20.10 4.36 12.95
CA LEU A 126 20.19 2.99 12.46
C LEU A 126 19.52 2.02 13.42
N GLU A 127 19.74 2.18 14.73
CA GLU A 127 19.08 1.39 15.78
C GLU A 127 17.56 1.50 15.71
N ASP A 128 17.03 2.72 15.54
CA ASP A 128 15.59 2.95 15.45
C ASP A 128 14.96 2.26 14.23
N VAL A 129 15.57 2.41 13.05
CA VAL A 129 15.07 1.76 11.83
C VAL A 129 15.19 0.25 11.92
N ASN A 130 16.28 -0.27 12.47
CA ASN A 130 16.47 -1.71 12.63
C ASN A 130 15.51 -2.32 13.65
N THR A 131 15.12 -1.56 14.69
CA THR A 131 14.05 -1.96 15.61
C THR A 131 12.74 -2.17 14.83
N VAL A 132 12.37 -1.25 13.95
CA VAL A 132 11.16 -1.40 13.12
C VAL A 132 11.28 -2.55 12.13
N ARG A 133 12.39 -2.64 11.39
CA ARG A 133 12.61 -3.65 10.35
C ARG A 133 12.58 -5.07 10.90
N THR A 134 13.31 -5.32 11.99
CA THR A 134 13.46 -6.67 12.55
C THR A 134 12.27 -7.09 13.41
N SER A 135 11.37 -6.17 13.79
CA SER A 135 10.11 -6.51 14.48
C SER A 135 9.08 -7.26 13.62
N ARG A 136 9.33 -7.41 12.31
CA ARG A 136 8.40 -8.03 11.33
C ARG A 136 8.43 -9.55 11.33
N THR A 137 8.28 -10.15 12.50
CA THR A 137 8.46 -11.60 12.73
C THR A 137 7.23 -12.46 12.47
N ALA A 138 6.09 -11.87 12.10
CA ALA A 138 4.84 -12.62 11.82
C ALA A 138 5.02 -13.67 10.70
N ARG A 139 5.99 -13.47 9.81
CA ARG A 139 6.45 -14.45 8.82
C ARG A 139 7.97 -14.51 8.89
N PRO A 140 8.57 -15.37 9.76
CA PRO A 140 10.00 -15.33 10.06
C PRO A 140 10.90 -15.38 8.82
N GLU A 141 10.54 -16.22 7.85
CA GLU A 141 11.25 -16.38 6.56
C GLU A 141 11.25 -15.10 5.70
N GLN A 142 10.37 -14.14 5.99
CA GLN A 142 10.21 -12.87 5.28
C GLN A 142 10.65 -11.67 6.12
N THR A 143 11.23 -11.89 7.31
CA THR A 143 11.70 -10.81 8.16
C THR A 143 12.84 -10.05 7.45
N PRO A 144 12.71 -8.73 7.23
CA PRO A 144 13.78 -7.96 6.60
C PRO A 144 15.06 -7.99 7.46
N ALA A 145 16.20 -8.17 6.81
CA ALA A 145 17.49 -8.06 7.47
C ALA A 145 17.71 -6.64 8.03
N ALA A 146 18.43 -6.56 9.14
CA ALA A 146 18.93 -5.30 9.67
C ALA A 146 19.82 -4.60 8.62
N LEU A 147 19.68 -3.29 8.52
CA LEU A 147 20.57 -2.44 7.75
C LEU A 147 21.91 -2.33 8.46
N THR A 148 22.98 -2.22 7.69
CA THR A 148 24.34 -1.97 8.18
C THR A 148 24.69 -0.49 8.24
N GLU A 149 23.97 0.33 7.47
CA GLU A 149 24.15 1.78 7.38
C GLU A 149 22.83 2.46 7.06
N ILE A 150 22.76 3.77 7.28
CA ILE A 150 21.58 4.56 7.00
C ILE A 150 21.94 6.00 6.63
N ASP A 151 21.18 6.53 5.68
CA ASP A 151 21.13 7.95 5.33
C ASP A 151 19.66 8.39 5.14
N LEU A 152 19.44 9.65 4.76
CA LEU A 152 18.09 10.18 4.56
C LEU A 152 17.34 9.52 3.39
N ASP A 153 18.04 9.07 2.34
CA ASP A 153 17.40 8.41 1.20
C ASP A 153 16.97 6.97 1.55
N ILE A 154 17.80 6.24 2.29
CA ILE A 154 17.46 4.94 2.86
C ILE A 154 16.27 5.09 3.82
N LEU A 155 16.30 6.05 4.74
CA LEU A 155 15.18 6.29 5.65
C LEU A 155 13.89 6.64 4.89
N PHE A 156 13.96 7.47 3.86
CA PHE A 156 12.81 7.81 3.01
C PHE A 156 12.19 6.57 2.35
N ARG A 157 13.03 5.62 1.91
CA ARG A 157 12.56 4.34 1.36
C ARG A 157 11.93 3.46 2.43
N GLU A 158 12.55 3.35 3.61
CA GLU A 158 12.02 2.58 4.73
C GLU A 158 10.67 3.11 5.22
N ARG A 159 10.53 4.43 5.34
CA ARG A 159 9.23 5.09 5.60
C ARG A 159 8.20 4.74 4.53
N GLY A 160 8.61 4.72 3.26
CA GLY A 160 7.75 4.29 2.14
C GLY A 160 7.25 2.86 2.26
N PHE A 161 8.12 1.91 2.62
CA PHE A 161 7.74 0.50 2.81
C PHE A 161 6.95 0.25 4.09
N GLU A 162 7.23 0.99 5.15
CA GLU A 162 6.58 0.81 6.43
C GLU A 162 5.17 1.43 6.44
N LEU A 163 5.06 2.67 5.95
CA LEU A 163 3.87 3.53 6.06
C LEU A 163 3.08 3.63 4.74
N TYR A 164 3.33 2.76 3.75
CA TYR A 164 2.55 2.75 2.50
C TYR A 164 1.04 2.68 2.80
N TRP A 165 0.21 3.41 2.05
CA TRP A 165 -1.25 3.43 2.26
C TRP A 165 -1.72 3.93 3.64
N GLU A 166 -0.88 4.62 4.40
CA GLU A 166 -1.23 5.26 5.69
C GLU A 166 -1.23 6.81 5.61
N GLY A 167 -1.28 7.39 4.41
CA GLY A 167 -1.40 8.85 4.24
C GLY A 167 -0.11 9.67 4.35
N PHE A 168 1.04 9.06 4.65
CA PHE A 168 2.30 9.80 4.86
C PHE A 168 3.07 10.17 3.58
N ARG A 169 2.94 9.35 2.52
CA ARG A 169 3.90 9.38 1.40
C ARG A 169 4.00 10.74 0.69
N ARG A 170 2.89 11.49 0.56
CA ARG A 170 2.90 12.81 -0.06
C ARG A 170 3.69 13.83 0.78
N GLY A 171 3.39 13.90 2.08
CA GLY A 171 4.10 14.78 3.01
C GLY A 171 5.58 14.44 3.08
N ASP A 172 5.91 13.15 3.15
CA ASP A 172 7.30 12.67 3.13
C ASP A 172 8.02 13.11 1.85
N GLN A 173 7.42 12.94 0.67
CA GLN A 173 8.03 13.39 -0.58
C GLN A 173 8.33 14.90 -0.59
N ILE A 174 7.44 15.73 -0.04
CA ILE A 174 7.67 17.18 0.04
C ILE A 174 8.84 17.49 0.99
N ARG A 175 8.85 16.91 2.19
CA ARG A 175 9.88 17.15 3.21
C ARG A 175 11.26 16.64 2.81
N PHE A 176 11.31 15.56 2.03
CA PHE A 176 12.55 14.97 1.52
C PHE A 176 12.94 15.50 0.14
N GLY A 177 12.21 16.48 -0.41
CA GLY A 177 12.53 17.10 -1.70
C GLY A 177 12.40 16.18 -2.92
N LYS A 178 11.54 15.16 -2.83
CA LYS A 178 11.25 14.17 -3.89
C LYS A 178 9.91 14.40 -4.59
N TYR A 179 9.10 15.36 -4.15
CA TYR A 179 7.73 15.55 -4.67
C TYR A 179 7.69 16.00 -6.13
N GLU A 180 8.68 16.78 -6.57
CA GLU A 180 8.80 17.24 -7.95
C GLU A 180 9.51 16.24 -8.87
N ASP A 181 9.86 15.05 -8.38
CA ASP A 181 10.46 14.00 -9.22
C ASP A 181 9.47 13.48 -10.25
N THR A 182 10.00 12.84 -11.30
CA THR A 182 9.23 12.16 -12.33
C THR A 182 9.15 10.68 -12.01
N TRP A 183 7.95 10.10 -12.10
CA TRP A 183 7.73 8.66 -11.92
C TRP A 183 6.46 8.25 -12.65
N THR A 184 6.36 6.98 -13.06
CA THR A 184 5.22 6.41 -13.78
C THR A 184 4.61 7.40 -14.80
N GLU A 185 3.50 8.06 -14.47
CA GLU A 185 2.83 9.08 -15.33
C GLU A 185 2.94 10.52 -14.81
N LYS A 186 3.55 10.74 -13.64
CA LYS A 186 3.77 12.09 -13.14
C LYS A 186 5.00 12.68 -13.81
N SER A 187 4.77 13.62 -14.71
CA SER A 187 5.79 14.46 -15.33
C SER A 187 5.83 15.89 -14.78
N ASP A 188 4.77 16.33 -14.11
CA ASP A 188 4.67 17.69 -13.55
C ASP A 188 5.70 17.93 -12.44
N ARG A 189 6.36 19.09 -12.48
CA ARG A 189 7.41 19.52 -11.54
C ARG A 189 7.08 20.87 -10.90
N ASP A 190 5.85 21.36 -11.05
CA ASP A 190 5.42 22.64 -10.50
C ASP A 190 5.41 22.61 -8.96
N ILE A 191 6.30 23.40 -8.37
CA ILE A 191 6.45 23.55 -6.91
C ILE A 191 5.17 24.07 -6.23
N ASN A 192 4.31 24.76 -6.98
CA ASN A 192 3.04 25.28 -6.47
C ASN A 192 2.05 24.16 -6.12
N LYS A 193 2.26 22.94 -6.65
CA LYS A 193 1.41 21.77 -6.35
C LYS A 193 1.74 21.09 -5.02
N ARG A 194 2.66 21.65 -4.23
CA ARG A 194 2.93 21.22 -2.83
C ARG A 194 1.76 21.52 -1.90
N LEU A 195 1.01 22.59 -2.16
CA LEU A 195 -0.21 22.94 -1.43
C LEU A 195 -1.44 22.67 -2.29
N PHE A 196 -2.54 22.32 -1.63
CA PHE A 196 -3.84 22.20 -2.28
C PHE A 196 -4.46 23.60 -2.47
N PRO A 197 -5.35 23.79 -3.46
CA PRO A 197 -6.09 25.03 -3.56
C PRO A 197 -6.97 25.23 -2.32
N ILE A 198 -7.07 26.47 -1.87
CA ILE A 198 -8.13 26.86 -0.95
C ILE A 198 -9.46 26.76 -1.72
N PRO A 199 -10.50 26.10 -1.18
CA PRO A 199 -11.78 25.96 -1.86
C PRO A 199 -12.35 27.30 -2.32
N GLN A 200 -12.81 27.38 -3.58
CA GLN A 200 -13.28 28.64 -4.18
C GLN A 200 -14.42 29.29 -3.36
N SER A 201 -15.34 28.48 -2.82
CA SER A 201 -16.42 28.98 -1.97
C SER A 201 -15.93 29.69 -0.71
N ALA A 202 -14.77 29.29 -0.15
CA ALA A 202 -14.17 29.97 0.98
C ALA A 202 -13.56 31.33 0.56
N ILE A 203 -12.93 31.38 -0.63
CA ILE A 203 -12.42 32.64 -1.22
C ILE A 203 -13.57 33.61 -1.47
N ASP A 204 -14.65 33.14 -2.10
CA ASP A 204 -15.82 33.96 -2.41
C ASP A 204 -16.51 34.46 -1.13
N GLY A 205 -16.60 33.62 -0.10
CA GLY A 205 -17.17 34.00 1.21
C GLY A 205 -16.36 35.06 1.96
N ALA A 206 -15.05 35.16 1.69
CA ALA A 206 -14.14 36.16 2.28
C ALA A 206 -13.98 37.44 1.43
N SER A 207 -14.67 37.52 0.28
CA SER A 207 -14.48 38.59 -0.72
C SER A 207 -14.81 40.00 -0.23
N ASN A 208 -15.57 40.13 0.86
CA ASN A 208 -15.94 41.41 1.46
C ASN A 208 -14.77 42.10 2.20
N VAL A 209 -13.70 41.39 2.54
CA VAL A 209 -12.50 41.95 3.20
C VAL A 209 -11.27 41.69 2.33
N LYS A 210 -10.81 42.73 1.64
CA LYS A 210 -9.65 42.65 0.75
C LYS A 210 -8.42 42.12 1.49
N GLY A 211 -7.85 41.02 0.99
CA GLY A 211 -6.63 40.42 1.53
C GLY A 211 -6.83 39.53 2.75
N PHE A 212 -8.07 39.29 3.19
CA PHE A 212 -8.34 38.41 4.32
C PHE A 212 -7.99 36.94 4.03
N LEU A 213 -8.39 36.46 2.85
CA LEU A 213 -8.05 35.13 2.38
C LEU A 213 -7.46 35.24 0.97
N VAL A 214 -6.22 34.77 0.83
CA VAL A 214 -5.46 34.80 -0.42
C VAL A 214 -5.19 33.37 -0.86
N GLN A 215 -5.42 33.09 -2.14
CA GLN A 215 -5.20 31.76 -2.71
C GLN A 215 -3.72 31.36 -2.63
N ASN A 216 -3.48 30.06 -2.51
CA ASN A 216 -2.14 29.50 -2.64
C ASN A 216 -1.60 29.76 -4.06
N PRO A 217 -0.31 30.09 -4.22
CA PRO A 217 0.28 30.29 -5.55
C PRO A 217 -0.05 29.13 -6.51
N GLY A 218 -0.33 29.45 -7.78
CA GLY A 218 -0.61 28.47 -8.83
C GLY A 218 -2.05 27.92 -8.89
N TYR A 219 -3.00 28.59 -8.24
CA TYR A 219 -4.45 28.32 -8.28
C TYR A 219 -5.26 29.61 -8.37
#